data_AF-A0A2G6HGD4-F1
#
_entry.id   AF-A0A2G6HGD4-F1
#
_cell.length_a   1.000
_cell.length_b   1.000
_cell.length_c   1.000
_cell.angle_alpha   90.00
_cell.angle_beta   90.00
_cell.angle_gamma   90.00
#
_symmetry.space_group_name_H-M   'P 1'
#
loop_
_entity.id
_entity.type
_entity.pdbx_description
1 polymer ?
#
loop_
_entity_poly.entity_id
_entity_poly.type
_entity_poly.pdbx_seq_one_letter_code
_entity_poly.pdbx_strand_id
1 'polypeptide(L)'
;MKSILEPVVTAALVLVVGSCAISPRGSVSDVPQDSAGDAVLDDVTYEEMDQRILETLEGVRERLAREVGAQWSSGIPKPKTGVCPGGMFGRYRLGDFTGPIPDDRWETAQRLVMEEFAPLGVTELIVLRDEPGHHVIEIVGEYGFTVNFGSAKLADLIAFGPCIADR
;
A
#
# COMPACT_ATOMS: atom_id res chain seq x y z
N MET A 1 46.30 52.86 17.80
CA MET A 1 46.18 53.04 19.26
C MET A 1 44.71 53.26 19.61
N LYS A 2 44.22 52.60 20.68
CA LYS A 2 42.88 52.66 21.32
C LYS A 2 41.72 52.00 20.55
N SER A 3 41.23 50.80 20.93
CA SER A 3 40.49 50.36 22.15
C SER A 3 39.01 50.20 21.76
N ILE A 4 38.54 48.99 21.40
CA ILE A 4 37.89 47.96 22.26
C ILE A 4 36.81 48.56 23.18
N LEU A 5 35.55 48.23 22.88
CA LEU A 5 34.48 48.04 23.88
C LEU A 5 33.31 47.29 23.23
N GLU A 6 33.23 45.99 23.53
CA GLU A 6 32.04 45.15 23.46
C GLU A 6 31.06 45.54 24.58
N PRO A 7 29.75 45.30 24.38
CA PRO A 7 28.88 44.90 25.48
C PRO A 7 28.25 43.53 25.23
N VAL A 8 28.79 42.56 25.96
CA VAL A 8 28.15 41.54 26.81
C VAL A 8 26.63 41.34 26.63
N VAL A 9 26.30 40.16 26.08
CA VAL A 9 25.37 39.12 26.57
C VAL A 9 24.07 39.56 27.26
N THR A 10 22.94 39.19 26.67
CA THR A 10 21.85 38.55 27.42
C THR A 10 21.23 37.44 26.60
N ALA A 11 21.62 36.21 26.92
CA ALA A 11 21.04 34.99 26.39
C ALA A 11 19.65 34.79 27.01
N ALA A 12 18.60 34.92 26.19
CA ALA A 12 17.28 34.40 26.54
C ALA A 12 17.22 32.92 26.13
N LEU A 13 17.57 32.05 27.07
CA LEU A 13 17.42 30.61 26.97
C LEU A 13 15.93 30.29 27.10
N VAL A 14 15.23 30.12 25.97
CA VAL A 14 13.86 29.56 25.98
C VAL A 14 13.98 28.04 26.06
N LEU A 15 13.87 27.52 27.28
CA LEU A 15 13.64 26.10 27.53
C LEU A 15 12.21 25.75 27.12
N VAL A 16 12.01 25.42 25.83
CA VAL A 16 10.83 24.64 25.43
C VAL A 16 11.09 23.21 25.87
N VAL A 17 10.57 22.86 27.04
CA VAL A 17 10.39 21.46 27.46
C VAL A 17 9.22 20.90 26.65
N GLY A 18 9.46 20.71 25.35
CA GLY A 18 8.56 19.96 24.48
C GLY A 18 8.87 18.49 24.70
N SER A 19 8.08 17.84 25.55
CA SER A 19 8.14 16.40 25.79
C SER A 19 8.30 15.63 24.48
N CYS A 20 9.34 14.81 24.43
CA CYS A 20 9.44 13.70 23.51
C CYS A 20 8.21 12.81 23.68
N ALA A 21 7.20 12.98 22.84
CA ALA A 21 6.31 11.87 22.50
C ALA A 21 6.92 11.23 21.25
N ILE A 22 7.95 10.42 21.47
CA ILE A 22 8.26 9.32 20.56
C ILE A 22 7.04 8.41 20.70
N SER A 23 6.07 8.55 19.80
CA SER A 23 4.96 7.60 19.72
C SER A 23 5.57 6.25 19.40
N PRO A 24 5.46 5.26 20.30
CA PRO A 24 5.87 3.92 19.98
C PRO A 24 4.89 3.40 18.94
N ARG A 25 5.43 2.94 17.81
CA ARG A 25 4.90 1.80 17.05
C ARG A 25 3.37 1.81 16.97
N GLY A 26 2.82 2.49 15.95
CA GLY A 26 1.42 2.31 15.56
C GLY A 26 1.16 0.82 15.43
N SER A 27 0.42 0.29 16.40
CA SER A 27 -0.09 -1.07 16.35
C SER A 27 -1.12 -1.09 15.24
N VAL A 28 -1.26 -2.22 14.55
CA VAL A 28 -2.35 -2.49 13.58
C VAL A 28 -3.75 -2.42 14.25
N SER A 29 -3.81 -2.02 15.52
CA SER A 29 -5.01 -1.93 16.37
C SER A 29 -5.62 -0.53 16.45
N ASP A 30 -4.99 0.50 15.88
CA ASP A 30 -5.52 1.89 15.93
C ASP A 30 -6.37 2.27 14.71
N VAL A 31 -6.78 1.30 13.89
CA VAL A 31 -7.84 1.52 12.90
C VAL A 31 -9.16 1.70 13.66
N PRO A 32 -9.88 2.82 13.49
CA PRO A 32 -11.21 2.98 14.07
C PRO A 32 -12.08 1.77 13.71
N GLN A 33 -12.52 1.05 14.73
CA GLN A 33 -13.29 -0.19 14.62
C GLN A 33 -14.77 0.08 14.28
N ASP A 34 -15.03 1.09 13.46
CA ASP A 34 -16.35 1.65 13.14
C ASP A 34 -16.58 1.79 11.62
N SER A 35 -15.85 1.01 10.80
CA SER A 35 -16.16 0.86 9.37
C SER A 35 -17.25 -0.18 9.11
N ALA A 36 -18.12 -0.44 10.08
CA ALA A 36 -19.30 -1.26 9.89
C ALA A 36 -20.41 -0.38 9.29
N GLY A 37 -20.52 -0.39 7.96
CA GLY A 37 -21.66 0.13 7.23
C GLY A 37 -21.37 1.42 6.49
N ASP A 38 -20.88 1.28 5.26
CA ASP A 38 -20.99 2.34 4.27
C ASP A 38 -21.57 1.72 2.99
N ALA A 39 -22.64 2.34 2.49
CA ALA A 39 -23.59 1.79 1.53
C ALA A 39 -23.01 1.35 0.15
N VAL A 40 -21.72 1.59 -0.09
CA VAL A 40 -21.05 1.30 -1.37
C VAL A 40 -20.74 -0.19 -1.53
N LEU A 41 -20.46 -0.91 -0.43
CA LEU A 41 -20.23 -2.35 -0.47
C LEU A 41 -21.46 -3.18 -0.10
N ASP A 42 -22.53 -2.56 0.41
CA ASP A 42 -23.77 -3.25 0.81
C ASP A 42 -24.42 -4.01 -0.35
N ASP A 43 -24.19 -3.55 -1.59
CA ASP A 43 -24.75 -4.13 -2.80
C ASP A 43 -23.86 -5.20 -3.46
N VAL A 44 -22.63 -5.42 -2.99
CA VAL A 44 -21.65 -6.34 -3.63
C VAL A 44 -21.52 -7.62 -2.81
N THR A 45 -21.62 -8.81 -3.44
CA THR A 45 -21.32 -10.07 -2.75
C THR A 45 -19.82 -10.32 -2.65
N TYR A 46 -19.40 -11.22 -1.76
CA TYR A 46 -18.00 -11.62 -1.67
C TYR A 46 -17.51 -12.19 -3.01
N GLU A 47 -18.30 -13.04 -3.66
CA GLU A 47 -17.96 -13.66 -4.95
C GLU A 47 -17.81 -12.63 -6.07
N GLU A 48 -18.68 -11.61 -6.10
CA GLU A 48 -18.58 -10.52 -7.08
C GLU A 48 -17.29 -9.70 -6.88
N MET A 49 -16.95 -9.38 -5.63
CA MET A 49 -15.71 -8.68 -5.32
C MET A 49 -14.49 -9.55 -5.62
N ASP A 50 -14.54 -10.83 -5.29
CA ASP A 50 -13.48 -11.81 -5.57
C ASP A 50 -13.18 -11.86 -7.07
N GLN A 51 -14.22 -11.95 -7.90
CA GLN A 51 -14.09 -11.95 -9.35
C GLN A 51 -13.49 -10.64 -9.87
N ARG A 52 -13.95 -9.48 -9.39
CA ARG A 52 -13.40 -8.17 -9.79
C ARG A 52 -11.91 -8.04 -9.46
N ILE A 53 -11.49 -8.52 -8.29
CA ILE A 53 -10.08 -8.50 -7.89
C ILE A 53 -9.26 -9.44 -8.78
N LEU A 54 -9.76 -10.65 -9.06
CA LEU A 54 -9.06 -11.60 -9.94
C LEU A 54 -8.88 -11.03 -11.36
N GLU A 55 -9.92 -10.42 -11.93
CA GLU A 55 -9.84 -9.73 -13.22
C GLU A 55 -8.85 -8.56 -13.20
N THR A 56 -8.84 -7.77 -12.13
CA THR A 56 -7.88 -6.68 -11.93
C THR A 56 -6.44 -7.22 -11.89
N LEU A 57 -6.20 -8.34 -11.20
CA LEU A 57 -4.89 -8.97 -11.15
C LEU A 57 -4.45 -9.49 -12.53
N GLU A 58 -5.37 -10.02 -13.33
CA GLU A 58 -5.08 -10.40 -14.72
C GLU A 58 -4.69 -9.17 -15.55
N GLY A 59 -5.43 -8.07 -15.45
CA GLY A 59 -5.11 -6.79 -16.10
C GLY A 59 -3.73 -6.26 -15.72
N VAL A 60 -3.41 -6.27 -14.42
CA VAL A 60 -2.07 -5.91 -13.92
C VAL A 60 -0.99 -6.81 -14.52
N ARG A 61 -1.19 -8.14 -14.56
CA ARG A 61 -0.21 -9.07 -15.14
C ARG A 61 0.06 -8.77 -16.60
N GLU A 62 -0.98 -8.57 -17.38
CA GLU A 62 -0.88 -8.29 -18.81
C GLU A 62 -0.16 -6.97 -19.07
N ARG A 63 -0.52 -5.91 -18.35
CA ARG A 63 0.09 -4.59 -18.50
C ARG A 63 1.54 -4.58 -18.05
N LEU A 64 1.86 -5.19 -16.90
CA LEU A 64 3.24 -5.29 -16.45
C LEU A 64 4.11 -6.09 -17.43
N ALA A 65 3.59 -7.19 -17.98
CA ALA A 65 4.31 -7.97 -18.98
C ALA A 65 4.57 -7.16 -20.27
N ARG A 66 3.56 -6.44 -20.76
CA ARG A 66 3.64 -5.68 -22.01
C ARG A 66 4.49 -4.41 -21.89
N GLU A 67 4.36 -3.68 -20.78
CA GLU A 67 4.86 -2.31 -20.66
C GLU A 67 6.17 -2.20 -19.87
N VAL A 68 6.42 -3.13 -18.94
CA VAL A 68 7.67 -3.19 -18.16
C VAL A 68 8.46 -4.49 -18.33
N GLY A 69 7.98 -5.41 -19.18
CA GLY A 69 8.68 -6.66 -19.48
C GLY A 69 8.66 -7.68 -18.34
N ALA A 70 7.71 -7.55 -17.39
CA ALA A 70 7.57 -8.51 -16.30
C ALA A 70 7.25 -9.93 -16.83
N GLN A 71 7.76 -10.93 -16.14
CA GLN A 71 7.61 -12.33 -16.51
C GLN A 71 7.21 -13.16 -15.29
N TRP A 72 6.53 -14.28 -15.55
CA TRP A 72 5.89 -15.09 -14.52
C TRP A 72 6.36 -16.54 -14.61
N SER A 73 6.60 -17.15 -13.44
CA SER A 73 6.87 -18.58 -13.31
C SER A 73 5.63 -19.39 -12.91
N SER A 74 4.57 -18.70 -12.46
CA SER A 74 3.30 -19.28 -12.08
C SER A 74 2.13 -18.38 -12.51
N GLY A 75 0.92 -18.97 -12.57
CA GLY A 75 -0.33 -18.21 -12.71
C GLY A 75 -0.74 -17.54 -11.41
N ILE A 76 -1.89 -16.86 -11.42
CA ILE A 76 -2.51 -16.35 -10.20
C ILE A 76 -2.96 -17.56 -9.36
N PRO A 77 -2.42 -17.76 -8.14
CA PRO A 77 -2.87 -18.83 -7.27
C PRO A 77 -4.29 -18.53 -6.76
N LYS A 78 -5.00 -19.58 -6.33
CA LYS A 78 -6.31 -19.40 -5.68
C LYS A 78 -6.19 -18.46 -4.48
N PRO A 79 -7.15 -17.52 -4.30
CA PRO A 79 -7.14 -16.62 -3.18
C PRO A 79 -7.31 -17.38 -1.86
N LYS A 80 -6.82 -16.79 -0.78
CA LYS A 80 -7.08 -17.27 0.59
C LYS A 80 -8.20 -16.43 1.17
N THR A 81 -9.29 -17.08 1.55
CA THR A 81 -10.40 -16.41 2.26
C THR A 81 -10.10 -16.31 3.75
N GLY A 82 -10.39 -15.15 4.32
CA GLY A 82 -10.40 -14.88 5.75
C GLY A 82 -11.79 -14.43 6.20
N VAL A 83 -12.01 -14.44 7.51
CA VAL A 83 -13.25 -13.98 8.14
C VAL A 83 -13.01 -12.63 8.80
N CYS A 84 -13.98 -11.72 8.65
CA CYS A 84 -14.04 -10.45 9.35
C CYS A 84 -15.39 -10.34 10.09
N PRO A 85 -15.57 -9.40 11.04
CA PRO A 85 -16.84 -9.25 11.74
C PRO A 85 -17.99 -9.04 10.76
N GLY A 86 -18.93 -10.00 10.72
CA GLY A 86 -20.11 -9.94 9.84
C GLY A 86 -19.85 -10.31 8.38
N GLY A 87 -18.68 -10.84 8.01
CA GLY A 87 -18.36 -11.09 6.62
C GLY A 87 -17.07 -11.86 6.33
N MET A 88 -16.63 -11.78 5.07
CA MET A 88 -15.42 -12.43 4.56
C MET A 88 -14.58 -11.44 3.75
N PHE A 89 -13.29 -11.72 3.65
CA PHE A 89 -12.37 -10.99 2.78
C PHE A 89 -11.40 -11.96 2.10
N GLY A 90 -10.82 -11.53 0.98
CA GLY A 90 -9.84 -12.31 0.24
C GLY A 90 -8.42 -11.75 0.41
N ARG A 91 -7.44 -12.65 0.41
CA ARG A 91 -6.03 -12.33 0.20
C ARG A 91 -5.57 -12.95 -1.12
N TYR A 92 -5.05 -12.09 -1.99
CA TYR A 92 -4.69 -12.41 -3.35
C TYR A 92 -3.20 -12.23 -3.57
N ARG A 93 -2.64 -13.01 -4.50
CA ARG A 93 -1.27 -12.83 -4.99
C ARG A 93 -1.32 -12.78 -6.50
N LEU A 94 -0.49 -11.93 -7.09
CA LEU A 94 -0.38 -11.81 -8.54
C LEU A 94 0.33 -13.01 -9.20
N GLY A 95 0.94 -13.89 -8.41
CA GLY A 95 1.78 -15.01 -8.86
C GLY A 95 3.26 -14.74 -8.60
N ASP A 96 4.12 -15.66 -9.04
CA ASP A 96 5.56 -15.58 -8.79
C ASP A 96 6.27 -14.98 -10.01
N PHE A 97 6.85 -13.80 -9.84
CA PHE A 97 7.69 -13.14 -10.83
C PHE A 97 8.97 -13.95 -11.07
N THR A 98 9.49 -13.96 -12.30
CA THR A 98 10.78 -14.62 -12.61
C THR A 98 12.00 -13.79 -12.23
N GLY A 99 11.81 -12.49 -11.94
CA GLY A 99 12.87 -11.55 -11.63
C GLY A 99 12.34 -10.22 -11.10
N PRO A 100 13.24 -9.28 -10.78
CA PRO A 100 12.86 -7.96 -10.29
C PRO A 100 12.27 -7.08 -11.39
N ILE A 101 11.59 -6.01 -10.97
CA ILE A 101 11.21 -4.92 -11.88
C ILE A 101 12.38 -3.93 -11.96
N PRO A 102 12.89 -3.59 -13.16
CA PRO A 102 14.00 -2.66 -13.31
C PRO A 102 13.70 -1.25 -12.76
N ASP A 103 14.72 -0.59 -12.19
CA ASP A 103 14.58 0.75 -11.61
C ASP A 103 14.05 1.79 -12.60
N ASP A 104 14.52 1.75 -13.86
CA ASP A 104 14.07 2.66 -14.93
C ASP A 104 12.60 2.43 -15.34
N ARG A 105 12.00 1.32 -14.91
CA ARG A 105 10.61 0.94 -15.18
C ARG A 105 9.72 1.01 -13.95
N TRP A 106 10.27 1.28 -12.78
CA TRP A 106 9.55 1.21 -11.52
C TRP A 106 8.37 2.20 -11.46
N GLU A 107 8.58 3.47 -11.79
CA GLU A 107 7.52 4.48 -11.81
C GLU A 107 6.37 4.10 -12.76
N THR A 108 6.71 3.51 -13.91
CA THR A 108 5.70 2.99 -14.84
C THR A 108 4.94 1.84 -14.18
N ALA A 109 5.62 0.87 -13.57
CA ALA A 109 4.96 -0.24 -12.89
C ALA A 109 4.01 0.21 -11.78
N GLN A 110 4.42 1.17 -10.94
CA GLN A 110 3.59 1.75 -9.89
C GLN A 110 2.30 2.35 -10.46
N ARG A 111 2.43 3.18 -11.50
CA ARG A 111 1.29 3.81 -12.17
C ARG A 111 0.32 2.77 -12.74
N LEU A 112 0.83 1.71 -13.37
CA LEU A 112 -0.01 0.65 -13.94
C LEU A 112 -0.80 -0.07 -12.85
N VAL A 113 -0.15 -0.43 -11.74
CA VAL A 113 -0.86 -1.06 -10.62
C VAL A 113 -1.93 -0.12 -10.07
N MET A 114 -1.61 1.15 -9.84
CA MET A 114 -2.59 2.12 -9.34
C MET A 114 -3.78 2.31 -10.29
N GLU A 115 -3.53 2.41 -11.61
CA GLU A 115 -4.57 2.55 -12.62
C GLU A 115 -5.52 1.34 -12.66
N GLU A 116 -4.98 0.12 -12.60
CA GLU A 116 -5.79 -1.10 -12.63
C GLU A 116 -6.63 -1.27 -11.35
N PHE A 117 -6.09 -0.88 -10.19
CA PHE A 117 -6.83 -0.98 -8.93
C PHE A 117 -7.77 0.21 -8.67
N ALA A 118 -7.65 1.32 -9.41
CA ALA A 118 -8.49 2.52 -9.22
C ALA A 118 -10.01 2.25 -9.24
N PRO A 119 -10.56 1.39 -10.13
CA PRO A 119 -11.98 1.04 -10.11
C PRO A 119 -12.44 0.30 -8.84
N LEU A 120 -11.51 -0.22 -8.03
CA LEU A 120 -11.78 -0.88 -6.76
C LEU A 120 -11.70 0.08 -5.56
N GLY A 121 -11.60 1.39 -5.80
CA GLY A 121 -11.62 2.40 -4.75
C GLY A 121 -10.28 2.62 -4.06
N VAL A 122 -9.16 2.27 -4.70
CA VAL A 122 -7.84 2.71 -4.22
C VAL A 122 -7.65 4.20 -4.46
N THR A 123 -7.11 4.90 -3.48
CA THR A 123 -7.07 6.37 -3.46
C THR A 123 -5.71 6.95 -3.12
N GLU A 124 -4.87 6.19 -2.42
CA GLU A 124 -3.60 6.68 -1.91
C GLU A 124 -2.47 5.68 -2.15
N LEU A 125 -1.30 6.22 -2.50
CA LEU A 125 -0.06 5.49 -2.65
C LEU A 125 0.92 5.95 -1.56
N ILE A 126 1.42 4.98 -0.80
CA ILE A 126 2.37 5.16 0.29
C ILE A 126 3.70 4.52 -0.14
N VAL A 127 4.76 5.32 -0.19
CA VAL A 127 6.11 4.83 -0.48
C VAL A 127 6.74 4.33 0.82
N LEU A 128 6.93 3.02 0.92
CA LEU A 128 7.56 2.38 2.08
C LEU A 128 9.09 2.30 1.90
N ARG A 129 9.55 2.16 0.66
CA ARG A 129 10.97 2.14 0.29
C ARG A 129 11.15 2.52 -1.17
N ASP A 130 12.17 3.34 -1.43
CA ASP A 130 12.59 3.75 -2.77
C ASP A 130 14.12 3.87 -2.80
N GLU A 131 14.79 2.76 -3.11
CA GLU A 131 16.25 2.68 -3.26
C GLU A 131 16.60 1.79 -4.47
N PRO A 132 17.75 2.01 -5.15
CA PRO A 132 18.12 1.24 -6.33
C PRO A 132 18.05 -0.28 -6.11
N GLY A 133 17.30 -0.97 -6.97
CA GLY A 133 17.06 -2.41 -6.90
C GLY A 133 16.10 -2.88 -5.81
N HIS A 134 15.51 -1.97 -5.02
CA HIS A 134 14.58 -2.32 -3.96
C HIS A 134 13.55 -1.22 -3.69
N HIS A 135 12.40 -1.40 -4.29
CA HIS A 135 11.26 -0.53 -4.11
C HIS A 135 10.11 -1.28 -3.48
N VAL A 136 9.38 -0.60 -2.61
CA VAL A 136 8.17 -1.12 -1.97
C VAL A 136 7.18 0.02 -1.82
N ILE A 137 5.98 -0.18 -2.35
CA ILE A 137 4.84 0.69 -2.12
C ILE A 137 3.70 -0.10 -1.47
N GLU A 138 2.87 0.63 -0.75
CA GLU A 138 1.55 0.20 -0.34
C GLU A 138 0.53 1.13 -1.00
N ILE A 139 -0.51 0.57 -1.59
CA ILE A 139 -1.63 1.32 -2.14
C ILE A 139 -2.82 1.02 -1.23
N VAL A 140 -3.43 2.06 -0.70
CA VAL A 140 -4.59 1.95 0.19
C VAL A 140 -5.84 2.46 -0.51
N GLY A 141 -6.94 1.81 -0.23
CA GLY A 141 -8.25 2.19 -0.72
C GLY A 141 -9.29 2.24 0.37
N GLU A 142 -10.50 2.54 -0.05
CA GLU A 142 -11.66 2.54 0.83
C GLU A 142 -11.88 1.15 1.47
N TYR A 143 -12.56 1.14 2.62
CA TYR A 143 -13.03 -0.09 3.26
C TYR A 143 -11.94 -1.11 3.63
N GLY A 144 -10.70 -0.64 3.83
CA GLY A 144 -9.57 -1.48 4.20
C GLY A 144 -8.94 -2.25 3.05
N PHE A 145 -9.27 -1.90 1.80
CA PHE A 145 -8.58 -2.45 0.63
C PHE A 145 -7.11 -2.03 0.66
N THR A 146 -6.19 -2.98 0.49
CA THR A 146 -4.76 -2.69 0.44
C THR A 146 -4.05 -3.52 -0.62
N VAL A 147 -3.04 -2.94 -1.28
CA VAL A 147 -2.15 -3.63 -2.21
C VAL A 147 -0.72 -3.33 -1.82
N ASN A 148 0.04 -4.38 -1.52
CA ASN A 148 1.48 -4.28 -1.33
C ASN A 148 2.18 -4.67 -2.63
N PHE A 149 3.09 -3.83 -3.12
CA PHE A 149 3.82 -4.07 -4.36
C PHE A 149 5.32 -3.79 -4.20
N GLY A 150 6.14 -4.80 -4.46
CA GLY A 150 7.59 -4.75 -4.36
C GLY A 150 8.31 -5.04 -5.67
N SER A 151 9.47 -4.41 -5.90
CA SER A 151 10.30 -4.60 -7.09
C SER A 151 11.46 -5.60 -6.92
N ALA A 152 11.73 -6.04 -5.69
CA ALA A 152 12.99 -6.66 -5.29
C ALA A 152 13.21 -8.09 -5.84
N LYS A 153 14.16 -8.85 -5.29
CA LYS A 153 14.69 -10.12 -5.84
C LYS A 153 13.63 -11.18 -6.19
N LEU A 154 12.46 -11.10 -5.56
CA LEU A 154 11.21 -11.58 -6.13
C LEU A 154 10.22 -10.43 -5.99
N ALA A 155 9.94 -9.73 -7.10
CA ALA A 155 8.85 -8.79 -7.12
C ALA A 155 7.60 -9.53 -6.63
N ASP A 156 6.78 -8.85 -5.85
CA ASP A 156 5.56 -9.42 -5.31
C ASP A 156 4.46 -8.40 -5.35
N LEU A 157 3.24 -8.89 -5.60
CA LEU A 157 2.05 -8.10 -5.42
C LEU A 157 1.05 -8.93 -4.63
N ILE A 158 0.62 -8.37 -3.50
CA ILE A 158 -0.35 -8.97 -2.58
C ILE A 158 -1.47 -7.97 -2.38
N ALA A 159 -2.68 -8.34 -2.78
CA ALA A 159 -3.87 -7.55 -2.51
C ALA A 159 -4.66 -8.16 -1.35
N PHE A 160 -5.23 -7.32 -0.51
CA PHE A 160 -6.20 -7.67 0.51
C PHE A 160 -7.49 -6.97 0.15
N GLY A 161 -8.52 -7.76 -0.14
CA GLY A 161 -9.86 -7.25 -0.41
C GLY A 161 -10.49 -6.64 0.84
N PRO A 162 -11.56 -5.85 0.67
CA PRO A 162 -12.29 -5.27 1.79
C PRO A 162 -13.09 -6.38 2.50
N CYS A 163 -13.57 -6.09 3.70
CA CYS A 163 -14.54 -6.96 4.36
C CYS A 163 -15.89 -6.83 3.66
N ILE A 164 -16.41 -7.94 3.12
CA ILE A 164 -17.72 -8.02 2.47
C ILE A 164 -18.68 -8.80 3.37
N ALA A 165 -19.86 -8.23 3.64
CA ALA A 165 -20.85 -8.86 4.50
C ALA A 165 -21.35 -10.21 3.96
N ASP A 166 -21.55 -11.17 4.87
CA ASP A 166 -22.15 -12.47 4.56
C ASP A 166 -23.68 -12.28 4.50
N ARG A 167 -24.28 -12.40 3.32
CA ARG A 167 -25.69 -12.11 3.06
C ARG A 167 -26.39 -13.24 2.31
#